data_AF-A0A1H6NPD4-F1
#
_entry.id   AF-A0A1H6NPD4-F1
#
_cell.length_a   1.000
_cell.length_b   1.000
_cell.length_c   1.000
_cell.angle_alpha   90.00
_cell.angle_beta   90.00
_cell.angle_gamma   90.00
#
_symmetry.space_group_name_H-M   'P 1'
#
loop_
_entity.id
_entity.type
_entity.pdbx_description
1 polymer ?
#
loop_
_entity_poly.entity_id
_entity_poly.type
_entity_poly.pdbx_seq_one_letter_code
_entity_poly.pdbx_strand_id
1 'polypeptide(L)' 'MSNVLNVVKLRNAKSDFKMLVVLAFFLVAISFFAIGFVYAKAPEIGILVKLLAIMGTVNIAMVFYVIRKFNALSNT' A
#
# COMPACT_ATOMS: atom_id res chain seq x y z
N MET A 1 10.19 -35.11 1.86
CA MET A 1 9.06 -34.41 1.22
C MET A 1 8.79 -33.00 1.80
N SER A 2 9.38 -32.61 2.95
CA SER A 2 9.14 -31.28 3.57
C SER A 2 9.83 -30.10 2.89
N ASN A 3 10.99 -30.31 2.26
CA ASN A 3 11.79 -29.21 1.70
C ASN A 3 11.11 -28.51 0.50
N VAL A 4 10.56 -29.30 -0.44
CA VAL A 4 9.90 -28.76 -1.64
C VAL A 4 8.66 -27.94 -1.28
N LEU A 5 7.88 -28.40 -0.30
CA LEU A 5 6.67 -27.69 0.16
C LEU A 5 7.02 -26.33 0.79
N ASN A 6 8.10 -26.26 1.57
CA ASN A 6 8.58 -25.00 2.16
C ASN A 6 9.10 -24.02 1.10
N VAL A 7 9.82 -24.51 0.08
CA VAL A 7 10.28 -23.68 -1.04
C VAL A 7 9.11 -23.10 -1.83
N VAL A 8 8.07 -23.89 -2.09
CA VAL A 8 6.86 -23.42 -2.80
C VAL A 8 6.11 -22.38 -1.97
N LYS A 9 5.94 -22.59 -0.65
CA LYS A 9 5.31 -21.61 0.26
C LYS A 9 6.06 -20.28 0.28
N LEU A 10 7.39 -20.30 0.38
CA LEU A 10 8.21 -19.09 0.39
C LEU A 10 8.11 -18.34 -0.94
N ARG A 11 8.10 -19.06 -2.07
CA ARG A 11 7.93 -18.47 -3.40
C ARG A 11 6.57 -17.78 -3.57
N ASN A 12 5.49 -18.43 -3.13
CA ASN A 12 4.16 -17.84 -3.15
C ASN A 12 4.09 -16.59 -2.27
N ALA A 13 4.65 -16.65 -1.06
CA ALA A 13 4.67 -15.51 -0.14
C ALA A 13 5.45 -14.31 -0.71
N LYS A 14 6.55 -14.54 -1.44
CA LYS A 14 7.28 -13.48 -2.18
C LYS A 14 6.45 -12.91 -3.33
N SER A 15 5.73 -13.76 -4.06
CA SER A 15 4.84 -13.32 -5.15
C SER A 15 3.70 -12.45 -4.63
N ASP A 16 3.04 -12.90 -3.55
CA ASP A 16 1.95 -12.16 -2.89
C ASP A 16 2.44 -10.82 -2.33
N PHE A 17 3.65 -10.79 -1.79
CA PHE A 17 4.28 -9.54 -1.35
C PHE A 17 4.54 -8.58 -2.52
N LYS A 18 5.03 -9.08 -3.66
CA LYS A 18 5.18 -8.27 -4.88
C LYS A 18 3.85 -7.66 -5.32
N MET A 19 2.79 -8.46 -5.35
CA MET A 19 1.45 -7.98 -5.69
C MET A 19 0.95 -6.92 -4.69
N LEU A 20 1.23 -7.11 -3.40
CA LEU A 20 0.90 -6.14 -2.36
C LEU A 20 1.62 -4.81 -2.53
N VAL A 21 2.92 -4.82 -2.88
CA VAL A 21 3.68 -3.60 -3.17
C VAL A 21 3.10 -2.85 -4.36
N VAL A 22 2.74 -3.58 -5.43
CA VAL A 22 2.09 -2.99 -6.61
C VAL A 22 0.75 -2.35 -6.24
N LEU A 23 -0.07 -3.04 -5.45
CA LEU A 23 -1.36 -2.53 -4.99
C LEU A 23 -1.19 -1.28 -4.10
N ALA A 24 -0.18 -1.25 -3.23
CA ALA A 24 0.13 -0.09 -2.39
C ALA A 24 0.50 1.13 -3.24
N PHE A 25 1.31 0.93 -4.28
CA PHE A 25 1.66 2.00 -5.21
C PHE A 25 0.43 2.56 -5.93
N PHE A 26 -0.46 1.69 -6.42
CA PHE A 26 -1.72 2.13 -7.04
C PHE A 26 -2.62 2.91 -6.07
N LEU A 27 -2.72 2.48 -4.81
CA LEU A 27 -3.54 3.18 -3.82
C LEU A 27 -3.02 4.60 -3.56
N VAL A 28 -1.70 4.76 -3.47
CA VAL A 28 -1.06 6.08 -3.32
C VAL A 28 -1.36 6.95 -4.54
N ALA A 29 -1.18 6.42 -5.75
CA ALA A 29 -1.45 7.15 -6.99
C ALA A 29 -2.92 7.61 -7.10
N ILE A 30 -3.86 6.71 -6.79
CA ILE A 30 -5.30 7.04 -6.79
C ILE A 30 -5.63 8.09 -5.73
N SER A 31 -4.99 8.03 -4.56
CA SER A 31 -5.17 9.03 -3.51
C SER A 31 -4.79 10.44 -3.98
N PHE A 32 -3.62 10.59 -4.61
CA PHE A 32 -3.19 11.87 -5.17
C PHE A 32 -4.08 12.33 -6.31
N PHE A 33 -4.51 11.41 -7.18
CA PHE A 33 -5.46 11.71 -8.25
C PHE A 33 -6.80 12.23 -7.70
N ALA A 34 -7.35 11.58 -6.68
CA ALA A 34 -8.60 12.00 -6.04
C ALA A 34 -8.48 13.39 -5.42
N ILE A 35 -7.37 13.68 -4.74
CA ILE A 35 -7.12 15.00 -4.16
C ILE A 35 -7.01 16.07 -5.26
N GLY A 36 -6.26 15.80 -6.34
CA GLY A 36 -6.12 16.72 -7.48
C GLY A 36 -7.44 16.95 -8.23
N PHE A 37 -8.26 15.90 -8.37
CA PHE A 37 -9.58 16.01 -9.00
C PHE A 37 -10.53 16.88 -8.16
N VAL A 38 -10.57 16.67 -6.84
CA VAL A 38 -11.38 17.48 -5.93
C VAL A 38 -10.91 18.93 -5.93
N TYR A 39 -9.59 19.17 -5.91
CA TYR A 39 -9.01 20.52 -6.02
C TYR A 39 -9.50 21.27 -7.26
N ALA A 40 -9.54 20.59 -8.41
CA ALA A 40 -9.96 21.19 -9.68
C ALA A 40 -11.47 21.49 -9.75
N LYS A 41 -12.30 20.78 -8.97
CA LYS A 41 -13.77 20.91 -9.01
C LYS A 41 -14.33 21.81 -7.92
N ALA A 42 -13.74 21.80 -6.73
CA ALA A 42 -14.17 22.57 -5.59
C ALA A 42 -12.94 22.98 -4.77
N PRO A 43 -12.39 24.19 -4.97
CA PRO A 43 -11.18 24.66 -4.29
C PRO A 43 -11.47 25.09 -2.83
N GLU A 44 -12.30 24.32 -2.11
CA GLU A 44 -12.55 24.52 -0.69
C GLU A 44 -11.43 23.88 0.12
N ILE A 45 -10.49 24.72 0.56
CA ILE A 45 -9.28 24.32 1.31
C ILE A 45 -9.62 23.41 2.50
N GLY A 46 -10.73 23.67 3.20
CA GLY A 46 -11.16 22.86 4.35
C GLY A 46 -11.48 21.40 4.00
N ILE A 47 -12.08 21.15 2.83
CA ILE A 47 -12.36 19.79 2.34
C ILE A 47 -11.07 19.11 1.92
N LEU A 48 -10.18 19.82 1.23
CA LEU A 48 -8.88 19.31 0.82
C LEU A 48 -8.01 18.85 1.99
N VAL A 49 -7.94 19.66 3.06
CA VAL A 49 -7.15 19.31 4.26
C VAL A 49 -7.68 18.03 4.91
N LYS A 50 -9.01 17.89 5.04
CA LYS A 50 -9.63 16.67 5.59
C LYS A 50 -9.36 15.45 4.71
N LEU A 51 -9.49 15.59 3.40
CA LEU A 51 -9.25 14.52 2.44
C LEU A 51 -7.78 14.09 2.45
N LEU A 52 -6.85 15.06 2.50
CA LEU A 52 -5.42 14.81 2.61
C LEU A 52 -5.07 14.08 3.91
N ALA A 53 -5.66 14.49 5.04
CA ALA A 53 -5.42 13.83 6.33
C ALA A 53 -5.88 12.37 6.32
N ILE A 54 -7.08 12.09 5.78
CA ILE A 54 -7.63 10.73 5.68
C ILE A 54 -6.78 9.88 4.74
N MET A 55 -6.57 10.33 3.50
CA MET A 55 -5.80 9.58 2.50
C MET A 55 -4.34 9.40 2.93
N GLY A 56 -3.74 10.43 3.55
CA GLY A 56 -2.41 10.37 4.12
C GLY A 56 -2.29 9.30 5.21
N THR A 57 -3.25 9.24 6.13
CA THR A 57 -3.28 8.23 7.19
C THR A 57 -3.39 6.81 6.63
N VAL A 58 -4.28 6.60 5.66
CA VAL A 58 -4.44 5.31 4.97
C VAL A 58 -3.15 4.89 4.27
N ASN A 59 -2.51 5.80 3.54
CA ASN A 59 -1.25 5.52 2.84
C ASN A 59 -0.12 5.18 3.82
N ILE A 60 0.01 5.92 4.92
CA ILE A 60 1.01 5.64 5.96
C ILE A 60 0.77 4.25 6.57
N ALA A 61 -0.47 3.93 6.93
CA ALA A 61 -0.82 2.62 7.48
C ALA A 61 -0.49 1.48 6.50
N MET A 62 -0.75 1.69 5.21
CA MET A 62 -0.43 0.69 4.17
C MET A 62 1.08 0.52 3.99
N VAL A 63 1.86 1.61 3.96
CA VAL A 63 3.33 1.54 3.88
C VAL A 63 3.90 0.82 5.10
N PHE A 64 3.40 1.12 6.30
CA PHE A 64 3.80 0.43 7.52
C PHE A 64 3.50 -1.08 7.45
N TYR A 65 2.33 -1.46 6.93
CA TYR A 65 1.98 -2.86 6.71
C TYR A 65 2.93 -3.56 5.72
N VAL A 66 3.26 -2.90 4.61
CA VAL A 66 4.22 -3.40 3.60
C VAL A 66 5.58 -3.65 4.26
N ILE A 67 6.12 -2.68 5.01
CA ILE A 67 7.41 -2.80 5.71
C ILE A 67 7.38 -3.97 6.70
N ARG A 68 6.32 -4.06 7.52
CA ARG A 68 6.17 -5.14 8.49
C ARG A 68 6.14 -6.52 7.81
N LYS A 69 5.45 -6.64 6.67
CA LYS A 69 5.37 -7.88 5.90
C LYS A 69 6.69 -8.23 5.22
N PHE A 70 7.43 -7.22 4.74
CA PHE A 70 8.78 -7.39 4.22
C PHE A 70 9.72 -7.96 5.28
N ASN A 71 9.74 -7.38 6.48
CA ASN A 71 10.59 -7.84 7.58
C ASN A 71 10.28 -9.30 7.99
N ALA A 72 9.00 -9.68 8.02
CA ALA A 72 8.60 -11.06 8.29
C ALA A 72 9.13 -12.04 7.23
N LEU A 73 9.09 -11.65 5.95
CA LEU A 73 9.58 -12.48 4.84
C LEU A 73 11.10 -12.49 4.71
N SER A 74 11.79 -11.43 5.15
CA SER A 74 13.25 -11.34 5.11
C SER A 74 13.93 -12.11 6.24
N ASN A 75 13.22 -12.33 7.35
CA ASN A 75 13.71 -13.09 8.51
C ASN A 75 13.34 -14.59 8.44
N THR A 76 12.82 -15.06 7.29
CA THR A 76 12.51 -16.47 7.00
C THR A 76 13.48 -17.02 5.97
#